data_AF-S5GFV1-F1
#
_entry.id   AF-S5GFV1-F1
#
_cell.length_a   1.000
_cell.length_b   1.000
_cell.length_c   1.000
_cell.angle_alpha   90.00
_cell.angle_beta   90.00
_cell.angle_gamma   90.00
#
_symmetry.space_group_name_H-M   'P 1'
#
loop_
_entity.id
_entity.type
_entity.pdbx_description
1 polymer ?
#
loop_
_entity_poly.entity_id
_entity_poly.type
_entity_poly.pdbx_seq_one_letter_code
_entity_poly.pdbx_strand_id
1 'polypeptide(L)'
;RYVDWLLTVPLLLVEVVAVLALAKELSKSLMMRLVPASAAMIALGYPGEISSDKNTAILYGVLSTIPFLYILYVLFVELGKSLDRQPAGVAETVGRLRLLLIATWGVYP
;
A
#
# COMPACT_ATOMS: atom_id res chain seq x y z
N ARG A 1 13.75 4.23 -12.11
CA ARG A 1 13.36 3.87 -10.72
C ARG A 1 11.91 4.26 -10.43
N TYR A 2 11.54 5.55 -10.41
CA TYR A 2 10.14 5.97 -10.11
C TYR A 2 9.10 5.39 -11.09
N VAL A 3 9.42 5.36 -12.39
CA VAL A 3 8.57 4.71 -13.40
C VAL A 3 8.40 3.21 -13.12
N ASP A 4 9.47 2.55 -12.68
CA ASP A 4 9.43 1.13 -12.29
C ASP A 4 8.55 0.93 -11.04
N TRP A 5 8.61 1.85 -10.08
CA TRP A 5 7.77 1.82 -8.88
C TRP A 5 6.28 2.00 -9.19
N LEU A 6 5.94 2.85 -10.17
CA LEU A 6 4.54 3.05 -10.58
C LEU A 6 3.89 1.74 -11.06
N LEU A 7 4.68 0.80 -11.59
CA LEU A 7 4.20 -0.50 -12.04
C LEU A 7 4.34 -1.58 -10.95
N THR A 8 5.50 -1.64 -10.28
CA THR A 8 5.82 -2.72 -9.35
C THR A 8 5.09 -2.58 -8.01
N VAL A 9 4.90 -1.36 -7.49
CA VAL A 9 4.23 -1.13 -6.19
C VAL A 9 2.76 -1.56 -6.22
N PRO A 10 1.94 -1.18 -7.23
CA PRO A 10 0.58 -1.70 -7.31
C PRO A 10 0.55 -3.20 -7.59
N LEU A 11 1.47 -3.74 -8.40
CA LEU A 11 1.55 -5.16 -8.69
C LEU A 11 1.85 -5.97 -7.42
N LEU A 12 2.78 -5.52 -6.58
CA LEU A 12 3.06 -6.16 -5.29
C LEU A 12 1.81 -6.23 -4.41
N LEU A 13 0.99 -5.18 -4.36
CA LEU A 13 -0.26 -5.21 -3.61
C LEU A 13 -1.29 -6.17 -4.21
N VAL A 14 -1.33 -6.31 -5.54
CA VAL A 14 -2.15 -7.34 -6.21
C VAL A 14 -1.66 -8.74 -5.85
N GLU A 15 -0.36 -9.00 -5.93
CA GLU A 15 0.25 -10.29 -5.58
C GLU A 15 -0.04 -10.67 -4.14
N VAL A 16 0.15 -9.72 -3.21
CA VAL A 16 -0.22 -9.88 -1.80
C VAL A 16 -1.68 -10.31 -1.66
N VAL A 17 -2.62 -9.60 -2.28
CA VAL A 17 -4.05 -9.94 -2.15
C VAL A 17 -4.35 -11.30 -2.79
N ALA A 18 -3.69 -11.63 -3.90
CA ALA A 18 -3.88 -12.89 -4.61
C ALA A 18 -3.45 -14.11 -3.78
N VAL A 19 -2.40 -14.00 -2.97
CA VAL A 19 -1.92 -15.10 -2.12
C VAL A 19 -2.72 -15.29 -0.83
N LEU A 20 -3.56 -14.33 -0.43
CA LEU A 20 -4.23 -14.34 0.88
C LEU A 20 -5.49 -15.21 0.99
N ALA A 21 -5.83 -16.03 -0.02
CA ALA A 21 -6.98 -16.95 0.00
C ALA A 21 -8.30 -16.32 0.51
N LEU A 22 -8.50 -15.02 0.24
CA LEU A 22 -9.66 -14.26 0.71
C LEU A 22 -10.90 -14.56 -0.14
N ALA A 23 -12.08 -14.29 0.43
CA ALA A 23 -13.33 -14.32 -0.33
C ALA A 23 -13.27 -13.33 -1.51
N LYS A 24 -13.78 -13.72 -2.68
CA LYS A 24 -13.68 -12.97 -3.94
C LYS A 24 -14.07 -11.48 -3.81
N GLU A 25 -15.16 -11.20 -3.11
CA GLU A 25 -15.63 -9.82 -2.91
C GLU A 25 -14.68 -8.99 -2.05
N LEU A 26 -14.06 -9.60 -1.03
CA LEU A 26 -13.05 -8.93 -0.20
C LEU A 26 -11.77 -8.67 -1.01
N SER A 27 -11.28 -9.66 -1.77
CA SER A 27 -10.13 -9.47 -2.65
C SER A 27 -10.36 -8.34 -3.65
N LYS A 28 -11.54 -8.30 -4.29
CA LYS A 28 -11.93 -7.24 -5.22
C LYS A 28 -11.96 -5.87 -4.53
N SER A 29 -12.57 -5.79 -3.35
CA SER A 29 -12.64 -4.55 -2.55
C SER A 29 -11.25 -4.03 -2.20
N LEU A 30 -10.35 -4.90 -1.74
CA LEU A 30 -8.98 -4.53 -1.41
C LEU A 30 -8.20 -4.07 -2.63
N MET A 31 -8.25 -4.80 -3.75
CA MET A 31 -7.57 -4.39 -4.99
C MET A 31 -8.04 -3.01 -5.46
N MET A 32 -9.35 -2.76 -5.45
CA MET A 32 -9.93 -1.45 -5.86
C MET A 32 -9.55 -0.29 -4.95
N ARG A 33 -9.09 -0.55 -3.72
CA ARG A 33 -8.61 0.48 -2.78
C ARG A 33 -7.09 0.64 -2.83
N LEU A 34 -6.36 -0.47 -2.83
CA LEU A 34 -4.91 -0.52 -2.69
C LEU A 34 -4.17 -0.16 -3.98
N VAL A 35 -4.64 -0.63 -5.14
CA VAL A 35 -3.98 -0.39 -6.44
C VAL A 35 -4.03 1.09 -6.83
N PRO A 36 -5.19 1.78 -6.79
CA PRO A 36 -5.21 3.21 -7.11
C PRO A 36 -4.47 4.05 -6.07
N ALA A 37 -4.55 3.69 -4.78
CA ALA A 37 -3.84 4.41 -3.73
C ALA A 37 -2.31 4.32 -3.90
N SER A 38 -1.78 3.15 -4.23
CA SER A 38 -0.34 2.99 -4.49
C SER A 38 0.11 3.72 -5.73
N ALA A 39 -0.67 3.69 -6.82
CA ALA A 39 -0.37 4.49 -8.00
C ALA A 39 -0.37 5.99 -7.69
N ALA A 40 -1.35 6.46 -6.90
CA ALA A 40 -1.44 7.86 -6.46
C ALA A 40 -0.26 8.28 -5.58
N MET A 41 0.17 7.42 -4.65
CA MET A 41 1.35 7.64 -3.81
C MET A 41 2.59 7.91 -4.66
N ILE A 42 2.90 7.02 -5.60
CA ILE A 42 4.08 7.18 -6.47
C ILE A 42 3.94 8.40 -7.39
N ALA A 43 2.76 8.63 -7.95
CA ALA A 43 2.50 9.79 -8.82
C ALA A 43 2.65 11.13 -8.09
N LEU A 44 2.21 11.21 -6.83
CA LEU A 44 2.36 12.41 -6.00
C LEU A 44 3.79 12.61 -5.50
N GLY A 45 4.54 11.53 -5.26
CA GLY A 45 5.95 11.63 -4.87
C GLY A 45 6.88 12.10 -6.00
N TYR A 46 6.54 11.80 -7.25
CA TYR A 46 7.42 12.04 -8.40
C TYR A 46 7.86 13.51 -8.59
N PRO A 47 6.97 14.52 -8.50
CA PRO A 47 7.40 15.92 -8.59
C PRO A 47 8.36 16.33 -7.47
N GLY A 48 8.21 15.76 -6.26
CA GLY A 48 9.11 16.01 -5.15
C GLY A 48 10.50 15.44 -5.38
N GLU A 49 10.59 14.23 -5.93
CA GLU A 49 11.86 13.55 -6.25
C GLU A 49 12.70 14.31 -7.27
N ILE A 50 12.07 14.88 -8.31
CA ILE A 50 12.81 15.58 -9.37
C ILE A 50 13.07 17.05 -9.04
N SER A 51 12.57 17.56 -7.92
CA SER A 51 12.70 18.97 -7.56
C SER A 51 14.06 19.27 -6.93
N SER A 52 14.68 20.36 -7.36
CA SER A 52 15.86 20.94 -6.70
C SER A 52 15.48 21.89 -5.55
N ASP A 53 14.20 22.25 -5.41
CA ASP A 53 13.70 23.10 -4.34
C ASP A 53 13.22 22.26 -3.15
N LYS A 54 13.78 22.55 -1.97
CA LYS A 54 13.50 21.80 -0.74
C LYS A 54 12.04 21.92 -0.30
N ASN A 55 11.41 23.08 -0.48
CA ASN A 55 10.02 23.27 -0.06
C ASN A 55 9.07 22.45 -0.93
N THR A 56 9.32 22.40 -2.23
CA THR A 56 8.59 21.58 -3.20
C THR A 56 8.76 20.09 -2.88
N ALA A 57 9.99 19.64 -2.61
CA ALA A 57 10.25 18.25 -2.23
C ALA A 57 9.47 17.84 -0.97
N ILE A 58 9.47 18.70 0.08
CA ILE A 58 8.72 18.46 1.32
C ILE A 58 7.21 18.44 1.05
N LEU A 59 6.68 19.40 0.28
CA LEU A 59 5.24 19.47 -0.02
C LEU A 59 4.75 18.19 -0.70
N TYR A 60 5.45 17.75 -1.76
CA TYR A 60 5.06 16.54 -2.48
C TYR A 60 5.31 15.26 -1.67
N GLY A 61 6.31 15.23 -0.79
CA GLY A 61 6.48 14.14 0.18
C GLY A 61 5.29 14.04 1.16
N VAL A 62 4.81 15.17 1.69
CA VAL A 62 3.61 15.19 2.55
C VAL A 62 2.37 14.75 1.77
N LEU A 63 2.21 15.19 0.51
CA LEU A 63 1.09 14.78 -0.34
C LEU A 63 1.14 13.28 -0.67
N SER A 64 2.32 12.72 -0.94
CA SER A 64 2.55 11.27 -1.14
C SER A 64 2.25 10.45 0.12
N THR A 65 2.51 11.01 1.30
CA THR A 65 2.25 10.34 2.57
C THR A 65 0.75 10.09 2.80
N ILE A 66 -0.15 10.91 2.25
CA ILE A 66 -1.61 10.74 2.44
C ILE A 66 -2.12 9.39 1.91
N PRO A 67 -1.94 9.04 0.61
CA PRO A 67 -2.32 7.72 0.11
C PRO A 67 -1.53 6.59 0.76
N PHE A 68 -0.29 6.81 1.20
CA PHE A 68 0.46 5.81 1.98
C PHE A 68 -0.25 5.48 3.29
N LEU A 69 -0.65 6.49 4.06
CA LEU A 69 -1.42 6.29 5.30
C LEU A 69 -2.78 5.64 5.02
N TYR A 70 -3.41 5.96 3.90
CA TYR A 70 -4.64 5.27 3.48
C TYR A 70 -4.42 3.78 3.20
N ILE A 71 -3.33 3.39 2.54
CA ILE A 71 -2.94 1.98 2.34
C ILE A 71 -2.80 1.29 3.69
N LEU A 72 -2.08 1.91 4.64
CA LEU A 72 -1.94 1.36 6.00
C LEU A 72 -3.30 1.22 6.70
N TYR A 73 -4.17 2.23 6.61
CA TYR A 73 -5.52 2.14 7.15
C TYR A 73 -6.31 0.96 6.57
N VAL A 74 -6.32 0.79 5.24
CA VAL A 74 -7.03 -0.32 4.59
C VAL A 74 -6.46 -1.67 5.04
N LEU A 75 -5.15 -1.80 5.11
CA LEU A 75 -4.50 -3.05 5.48
C LEU A 75 -4.71 -3.40 6.96
N PHE A 76 -4.62 -2.45 7.88
CA PHE A 76 -4.71 -2.73 9.32
C PHE A 76 -6.15 -2.75 9.82
N VAL A 77 -6.99 -1.84 9.35
CA VAL A 77 -8.35 -1.66 9.86
C VAL A 77 -9.35 -2.44 9.02
N GLU A 78 -9.43 -2.19 7.71
CA GLU A 78 -10.48 -2.76 6.86
C GLU A 78 -10.30 -4.27 6.63
N LEU A 79 -9.09 -4.70 6.30
CA LEU A 79 -8.76 -6.13 6.25
C LEU A 79 -8.85 -6.77 7.64
N GLY A 80 -8.50 -6.04 8.71
CA GLY A 80 -8.59 -6.51 10.10
C GLY A 80 -9.99 -6.97 10.47
N LYS A 81 -11.01 -6.16 10.16
CA LYS A 81 -12.44 -6.50 10.37
C LYS A 81 -12.88 -7.79 9.67
N SER A 82 -12.16 -8.20 8.62
CA SER A 82 -12.52 -9.37 7.81
C SER A 82 -11.74 -10.63 8.20
N LEU A 83 -10.69 -10.49 9.01
CA LEU A 83 -9.83 -11.60 9.43
C LEU A 83 -10.47 -12.51 10.49
N ASP A 84 -11.38 -11.99 11.30
CA ASP A 84 -12.05 -12.77 12.36
C ASP A 84 -12.85 -13.97 11.84
N ARG A 85 -13.15 -13.98 10.54
CA ARG A 85 -13.90 -15.04 9.85
C ARG A 85 -13.00 -16.01 9.09
N GLN A 86 -11.67 -15.83 9.14
CA GLN A 86 -10.70 -16.61 8.37
C GLN A 86 -10.00 -17.66 9.24
N PRO A 87 -9.48 -18.76 8.64
CA PRO A 87 -8.68 -19.74 9.35
C PRO A 87 -7.44 -19.09 10.01
N ALA A 88 -7.01 -19.61 11.16
CA ALA A 88 -5.91 -19.07 11.95
C ALA A 88 -4.60 -18.85 11.13
N GLY A 89 -4.29 -19.75 10.19
CA GLY A 89 -3.12 -19.63 9.33
C GLY A 89 -3.15 -18.43 8.36
N VAL A 90 -4.34 -18.01 7.92
CA VAL A 90 -4.50 -16.83 7.05
C VAL A 90 -4.28 -15.55 7.86
N ALA A 91 -4.85 -15.48 9.07
CA ALA A 91 -4.69 -14.34 9.96
C ALA A 91 -3.22 -14.11 10.36
N GLU A 92 -2.49 -15.19 10.66
CA GLU A 92 -1.06 -15.10 10.96
C GLU A 92 -0.24 -14.61 9.75
N THR A 93 -0.52 -15.16 8.56
CA THR A 93 0.16 -14.74 7.32
C THR A 93 -0.08 -13.27 7.02
N VAL A 94 -1.31 -12.78 7.17
CA VAL A 94 -1.64 -11.36 7.02
C VAL A 94 -0.92 -10.50 8.05
N GLY A 95 -0.82 -10.96 9.30
CA GLY A 95 -0.08 -10.26 10.36
C GLY A 95 1.38 -10.04 10.00
N ARG A 96 2.07 -11.08 9.53
CA ARG A 96 3.47 -10.98 9.08
C ARG A 96 3.63 -10.06 7.89
N LEU A 97 2.70 -10.14 6.94
CA LEU A 97 2.72 -9.32 5.73
C LEU A 97 2.57 -7.82 6.03
N ARG A 98 1.69 -7.47 6.97
CA ARG A 98 1.52 -6.10 7.46
C ARG A 98 2.82 -5.53 8.05
N LEU A 99 3.51 -6.33 8.86
CA LEU A 99 4.79 -5.93 9.46
C LEU A 99 5.87 -5.76 8.39
N LEU A 100 5.95 -6.68 7.44
CA LEU A 100 6.90 -6.59 6.32
C LEU A 100 6.66 -5.33 5.48
N LEU A 101 5.40 -4.97 5.21
CA LEU A 101 5.09 -3.78 4.42
C LEU A 101 5.52 -2.51 5.17
N ILE A 102 5.24 -2.40 6.46
CA ILE A 102 5.74 -1.26 7.26
C ILE A 102 7.27 -1.23 7.26
N ALA A 103 7.93 -2.36 7.50
CA ALA A 103 9.39 -2.44 7.59
C ALA A 103 10.08 -2.07 6.26
N THR A 104 9.48 -2.44 5.13
CA THR A 104 10.06 -2.23 3.80
C THR A 104 9.67 -0.89 3.18
N TRP A 105 8.45 -0.39 3.42
CA TRP A 105 7.93 0.81 2.77
C TRP A 105 7.93 2.04 3.68
N GLY A 106 8.02 1.86 5.01
CA GLY A 106 8.05 2.97 5.96
C GLY A 106 9.27 3.89 5.83
N VAL A 107 10.30 3.47 5.07
CA VAL A 107 11.49 4.28 4.75
C VAL A 107 11.34 5.08 3.44
N TYR A 108 10.24 4.88 2.69
CA TYR A 108 9.96 5.54 1.40
C TYR A 108 8.62 6.32 1.40
N PRO A 109 8.37 7.25 2.33
CA PRO A 109 7.17 8.10 2.28
C PRO A 109 7.18 9.08 1.09
#